data_AF-A0AAW9AAU5-F1
#
_entry.id   AF-A0AAW9AAU5-F1
#
_cell.length_a   1.000
_cell.length_b   1.000
_cell.length_c   1.000
_cell.angle_alpha   90.00
_cell.angle_beta   90.00
_cell.angle_gamma   90.00
#
_symmetry.space_group_name_H-M   'P 1'
#
loop_
_entity.id
_entity.type
_entity.pdbx_description
1 polymer ?
#
loop_
_entity_poly.entity_id
_entity_poly.type
_entity_poly.pdbx_seq_one_letter_code
_entity_poly.pdbx_strand_id
1 'polypeptide(L)'
;MRKSYREFIIHLERWILKIDVFKTWILEWINIYKKRKLYSQVQLTHEQKNAIDKVWKRIYGKKVSKKWHRLYQSYAGVYNKYYFPEIIYSTKLEPLFSPPHLAKVLEDKALTEILFFESSIKVPKTFVVNSSGVFYDSKRIVKNRKDIIESLRNIGKVVIKATIGSNSGRGVAMLDIVNGVDLISGKTLEQIMDKFKTNYIIQERMKAHPKYASLYDKSINTIRVITYILDGVIYNAPLSMRIGRSGNEVDNIHAGGIVIGFNDKGILNKEAYSEMQERFRQHPDSGIKFEGYVIPYVKDIIKVAKESHSRIPHIKMISWDFMVNESSEIILIEVNLRSQSIWFPQMVNGESFFGKNTEKIIEIISKK
;
A
#
# COMPACT_ATOMS: atom_id res chain seq x y z
N MET A 1 16.63 -10.39 40.15
CA MET A 1 15.85 -11.05 39.07
C MET A 1 15.61 -10.11 37.87
N ARG A 2 16.64 -9.50 37.26
CA ARG A 2 16.42 -8.34 36.34
C ARG A 2 17.18 -8.33 35.01
N LYS A 3 18.35 -8.99 34.89
CA LYS A 3 19.12 -9.01 33.62
C LYS A 3 18.90 -10.28 32.80
N SER A 4 19.08 -11.45 33.43
CA SER A 4 18.88 -12.76 32.79
C SER A 4 17.45 -12.95 32.25
N TYR A 5 16.43 -12.54 33.00
CA TYR A 5 15.04 -12.57 32.55
C TYR A 5 14.81 -11.65 31.33
N ARG A 6 15.34 -10.43 31.35
CA ARG A 6 15.23 -9.49 30.23
C ARG A 6 15.95 -9.99 28.98
N GLU A 7 17.13 -10.58 29.14
CA GLU A 7 17.88 -11.22 28.05
C GLU A 7 17.11 -12.41 27.46
N PHE A 8 16.47 -13.22 28.32
CA PHE A 8 15.60 -14.32 27.89
C PHE A 8 14.40 -13.82 27.06
N ILE A 9 13.69 -12.77 27.53
CA ILE A 9 12.58 -12.17 26.78
C ILE A 9 13.06 -11.63 25.42
N ILE A 10 14.17 -10.89 25.38
CA ILE A 10 14.74 -10.39 24.12
C ILE A 10 15.09 -11.55 23.18
N HIS A 11 15.60 -12.66 23.70
CA HIS A 11 15.87 -13.85 22.90
C HIS A 11 14.60 -14.45 22.30
N LEU A 12 13.53 -14.53 23.10
CA LEU A 12 12.23 -15.05 22.68
C LEU A 12 11.57 -14.17 21.61
N GLU A 13 11.59 -12.84 21.77
CA GLU A 13 11.12 -11.89 20.76
C GLU A 13 11.89 -12.01 19.44
N ARG A 14 13.23 -12.15 19.52
CA ARG A 14 14.07 -12.40 18.33
C ARG A 14 13.73 -13.72 17.67
N TRP A 15 13.38 -14.74 18.44
CA TRP A 15 12.95 -16.04 17.92
C TRP A 15 11.63 -15.94 17.16
N ILE A 16 10.64 -15.22 17.71
CA ILE A 16 9.35 -14.96 17.03
C ILE A 16 9.61 -14.25 15.71
N LEU A 17 10.46 -13.22 15.71
CA LEU A 17 10.83 -12.51 14.47
C LEU A 17 11.50 -13.43 13.45
N LYS A 18 12.40 -14.33 13.88
CA LYS A 18 13.04 -15.31 12.99
C LYS A 18 12.03 -16.25 12.35
N ILE A 19 11.01 -16.69 13.10
CA ILE A 19 9.92 -17.54 12.57
C ILE A 19 9.13 -16.77 11.51
N ASP A 20 8.77 -15.51 11.76
CA ASP A 20 8.05 -14.68 10.79
C ASP A 20 8.87 -14.42 9.53
N VAL A 21 10.17 -14.15 9.67
CA VAL A 21 11.10 -14.00 8.54
C VAL A 21 11.23 -15.29 7.75
N PHE A 22 11.31 -16.44 8.42
CA PHE A 22 11.38 -17.75 7.77
C PHE A 22 10.10 -18.08 7.00
N LYS A 23 8.92 -17.84 7.58
CA LYS A 23 7.63 -17.96 6.90
C LYS A 23 7.58 -17.07 5.65
N THR A 24 8.00 -15.81 5.79
CA THR A 24 8.06 -14.84 4.68
C THR A 24 9.00 -15.33 3.59
N TRP A 25 10.17 -15.85 3.95
CA TRP A 25 11.11 -16.42 2.99
C TRP A 25 10.51 -17.57 2.18
N ILE A 26 9.76 -18.48 2.81
CA ILE A 26 9.03 -19.56 2.12
C ILE A 26 7.98 -18.96 1.17
N LEU A 27 7.17 -18.00 1.65
CA LEU A 27 6.13 -17.36 0.86
C LEU A 27 6.70 -16.66 -0.39
N GLU A 28 7.83 -15.99 -0.28
CA GLU A 28 8.49 -15.35 -1.42
C GLU A 28 8.96 -16.35 -2.47
N TRP A 29 9.45 -17.51 -2.05
CA TRP A 29 9.75 -18.59 -2.99
C TRP A 29 8.50 -19.11 -3.69
N ILE A 30 7.43 -19.36 -2.93
CA ILE A 30 6.14 -19.78 -3.51
C ILE A 30 5.66 -18.73 -4.53
N ASN A 31 5.69 -17.45 -4.17
CA ASN A 31 5.25 -16.34 -5.00
C ASN A 31 6.05 -16.22 -6.30
N ILE A 32 7.39 -16.31 -6.23
CA ILE A 32 8.21 -16.27 -7.44
C ILE A 32 7.96 -17.52 -8.30
N TYR A 33 7.80 -18.71 -7.71
CA TYR A 33 7.51 -19.93 -8.48
C TYR A 33 6.17 -19.89 -9.20
N LYS A 34 5.12 -19.34 -8.57
CA LYS A 34 3.83 -19.08 -9.23
C LYS A 34 3.97 -18.20 -10.47
N LYS A 35 4.95 -17.27 -10.45
CA LYS A 35 5.28 -16.35 -11.54
C LYS A 35 6.33 -16.92 -12.53
N ARG A 36 6.61 -18.23 -12.51
CA ARG A 36 7.65 -18.86 -13.36
C ARG A 36 7.48 -18.59 -14.84
N LYS A 37 6.25 -18.73 -15.36
CA LYS A 37 5.93 -18.50 -16.78
C LYS A 37 6.36 -17.10 -17.25
N LEU A 38 6.32 -16.14 -16.34
CA LEU A 38 6.53 -14.72 -16.61
C LEU A 38 8.03 -14.42 -16.73
N TYR A 39 8.80 -14.75 -15.69
CA TYR A 39 10.23 -14.47 -15.72
C TYR A 39 11.00 -15.43 -16.64
N SER A 40 10.46 -16.61 -16.99
CA SER A 40 11.14 -17.56 -17.87
C SER A 40 11.32 -17.04 -19.29
N GLN A 41 10.43 -16.16 -19.76
CA GLN A 41 10.47 -15.56 -21.09
C GLN A 41 11.60 -14.55 -21.26
N VAL A 42 12.05 -13.92 -20.17
CA VAL A 42 13.13 -12.94 -20.19
C VAL A 42 14.48 -13.65 -20.12
N GLN A 43 15.34 -13.50 -21.12
CA GLN A 43 16.71 -14.04 -21.09
C GLN A 43 17.71 -12.92 -20.82
N LEU A 44 18.47 -13.04 -19.73
CA LEU A 44 19.57 -12.12 -19.44
C LEU A 44 20.83 -12.55 -20.18
N THR A 45 21.52 -11.58 -20.80
CA THR A 45 22.83 -11.81 -21.42
C THR A 45 23.88 -12.17 -20.37
N HIS A 46 25.03 -12.70 -20.81
CA HIS A 46 26.13 -12.99 -19.90
C HIS A 46 26.62 -11.72 -19.18
N GLU A 47 26.76 -10.61 -19.91
CA GLU A 47 27.13 -9.30 -19.37
C GLU A 47 26.12 -8.80 -18.34
N GLN A 48 24.82 -8.90 -18.62
CA GLN A 48 23.77 -8.49 -17.69
C GLN A 48 23.80 -9.30 -16.38
N LYS A 49 24.02 -10.61 -16.48
CA LYS A 49 24.16 -11.50 -15.31
C LYS A 49 25.40 -11.14 -14.49
N ASN A 50 26.54 -10.89 -15.15
CA ASN A 50 27.78 -10.50 -14.51
C ASN A 50 27.69 -9.14 -13.84
N ALA A 51 27.01 -8.17 -14.46
CA ALA A 51 26.79 -6.84 -13.89
C ALA A 51 25.96 -6.92 -12.59
N ILE A 52 24.89 -7.72 -12.56
CA ILE A 52 24.11 -8.00 -11.34
C ILE A 52 25.02 -8.65 -10.29
N ASP A 53 25.75 -9.70 -10.65
CA ASP A 53 26.63 -10.41 -9.71
C ASP A 53 27.72 -9.51 -9.13
N LYS A 54 28.29 -8.61 -9.93
CA LYS A 54 29.34 -7.68 -9.51
C LYS A 54 28.83 -6.71 -8.45
N VAL A 55 27.65 -6.09 -8.68
CA VAL A 55 27.02 -5.16 -7.72
C VAL A 55 26.73 -5.89 -6.41
N TRP A 56 25.99 -7.00 -6.47
CA TRP A 56 25.54 -7.69 -5.27
C TRP A 56 26.69 -8.37 -4.52
N LYS A 57 27.67 -8.99 -5.18
CA LYS A 57 28.85 -9.53 -4.48
C LYS A 57 29.65 -8.44 -3.78
N ARG A 58 29.90 -7.31 -4.46
CA ARG A 58 30.72 -6.22 -3.91
C ARG A 58 30.12 -5.63 -2.64
N ILE A 59 28.80 -5.44 -2.60
CA ILE A 59 28.13 -4.68 -1.53
C ILE A 59 27.46 -5.61 -0.50
N TYR A 60 26.77 -6.64 -0.99
CA TYR A 60 26.03 -7.60 -0.16
C TYR A 60 26.87 -8.81 0.26
N GLY A 61 28.07 -8.98 -0.31
CA GLY A 61 28.98 -10.09 -0.02
C GLY A 61 28.62 -11.40 -0.74
N LYS A 62 27.48 -11.49 -1.42
CA LYS A 62 27.05 -12.70 -2.14
C LYS A 62 26.19 -12.41 -3.35
N LYS A 63 26.15 -13.38 -4.28
CA LYS A 63 25.23 -13.34 -5.42
C LYS A 63 23.79 -13.45 -4.95
N VAL A 64 22.88 -12.83 -5.70
CA VAL A 64 21.44 -13.00 -5.54
C VAL A 64 20.82 -13.77 -6.71
N SER A 65 19.62 -14.30 -6.48
CA SER A 65 18.80 -14.90 -7.53
C SER A 65 18.37 -13.83 -8.54
N LYS A 66 18.50 -14.13 -9.83
CA LYS A 66 18.08 -13.24 -10.92
C LYS A 66 16.60 -13.38 -11.27
N LYS A 67 15.86 -14.28 -10.59
CA LYS A 67 14.42 -14.50 -10.87
C LYS A 67 13.62 -13.19 -10.74
N TRP A 68 13.87 -12.41 -9.69
CA TRP A 68 13.20 -11.11 -9.49
C TRP A 68 13.60 -10.06 -10.54
N HIS A 69 14.89 -10.02 -10.94
CA HIS A 69 15.32 -9.09 -12.00
C HIS A 69 14.62 -9.40 -13.33
N ARG A 70 14.54 -10.68 -13.69
CA ARG A 70 13.82 -11.17 -14.87
C ARG A 70 12.33 -10.91 -14.76
N LEU A 71 11.74 -11.08 -13.57
CA LEU A 71 10.33 -10.78 -13.34
C LEU A 71 10.04 -9.30 -13.56
N TYR A 72 10.87 -8.40 -13.03
CA TYR A 72 10.62 -6.97 -13.17
C TYR A 72 10.79 -6.51 -14.62
N GLN A 73 11.81 -7.02 -15.30
CA GLN A 73 12.01 -6.78 -16.73
C GLN A 73 10.88 -7.36 -17.60
N SER A 74 10.13 -8.39 -17.17
CA SER A 74 9.05 -8.97 -17.98
C SER A 74 7.86 -8.02 -18.19
N TYR A 75 7.75 -6.96 -17.37
CA TYR A 75 6.71 -5.95 -17.47
C TYR A 75 7.15 -4.82 -18.39
N ALA A 76 7.95 -3.88 -17.88
CA ALA A 76 8.41 -2.71 -18.63
C ALA A 76 9.38 -3.03 -19.77
N GLY A 77 9.91 -4.26 -19.87
CA GLY A 77 10.94 -4.61 -20.86
C GLY A 77 12.33 -4.05 -20.53
N VAL A 78 12.48 -3.31 -19.42
CA VAL A 78 13.70 -2.60 -19.05
C VAL A 78 14.59 -3.47 -18.16
N TYR A 79 15.82 -3.72 -18.60
CA TYR A 79 16.87 -4.30 -17.77
C TYR A 79 17.37 -3.29 -16.74
N ASN A 80 17.49 -3.72 -15.49
CA ASN A 80 18.14 -2.93 -14.45
C ASN A 80 18.91 -3.81 -13.46
N LYS A 81 20.22 -3.57 -13.33
CA LYS A 81 21.10 -4.31 -12.40
C LYS A 81 20.83 -3.99 -10.92
N TYR A 82 20.13 -2.89 -10.65
CA TYR A 82 19.79 -2.41 -9.31
C TYR A 82 18.36 -2.78 -8.90
N TYR A 83 17.64 -3.57 -9.68
CA TYR A 83 16.37 -4.11 -9.23
C TYR A 83 16.54 -4.82 -7.88
N PHE A 84 15.73 -4.41 -6.90
CA PHE A 84 15.83 -4.87 -5.53
C PHE A 84 14.92 -6.09 -5.34
N PRO A 85 15.45 -7.31 -5.13
CA PRO A 85 14.63 -8.51 -5.06
C PRO A 85 13.67 -8.49 -3.87
N GLU A 86 12.39 -8.81 -4.11
CA GLU A 86 11.37 -8.86 -3.05
C GLU A 86 11.78 -9.75 -1.87
N ILE A 87 12.42 -10.89 -2.14
CA ILE A 87 12.89 -11.78 -1.07
C ILE A 87 13.95 -11.15 -0.16
N ILE A 88 14.83 -10.30 -0.71
CA ILE A 88 15.82 -9.59 0.10
C ILE A 88 15.12 -8.46 0.87
N TYR A 89 14.18 -7.79 0.22
CA TYR A 89 13.37 -6.75 0.83
C TYR A 89 12.59 -7.28 2.05
N SER A 90 11.71 -8.26 1.86
CA SER A 90 10.77 -8.71 2.89
C SER A 90 11.45 -9.49 4.03
N THR A 91 12.60 -10.14 3.76
CA THR A 91 13.30 -10.94 4.78
C THR A 91 14.43 -10.21 5.49
N LYS A 92 14.96 -9.12 4.92
CA LYS A 92 16.09 -8.37 5.49
C LYS A 92 15.77 -6.91 5.76
N LEU A 93 15.20 -6.20 4.80
CA LEU A 93 15.01 -4.76 4.91
C LEU A 93 13.73 -4.39 5.68
N GLU A 94 12.59 -4.97 5.31
CA GLU A 94 11.29 -4.64 5.91
C GLU A 94 11.28 -4.84 7.44
N PRO A 95 11.81 -5.94 8.01
CA PRO A 95 11.86 -6.10 9.46
C PRO A 95 12.70 -5.04 10.19
N LEU A 96 13.68 -4.44 9.49
CA LEU A 96 14.53 -3.38 10.01
C LEU A 96 13.89 -1.99 9.87
N PHE A 97 13.18 -1.77 8.75
CA PHE A 97 12.62 -0.47 8.41
C PHE A 97 11.20 -0.29 8.95
N SER A 98 10.46 -1.38 9.10
CA SER A 98 9.12 -1.39 9.68
C SER A 98 9.01 -2.53 10.71
N PRO A 99 9.49 -2.30 11.95
CA PRO A 99 9.45 -3.30 13.00
C PRO A 99 8.01 -3.83 13.21
N PRO A 100 7.77 -5.15 13.11
CA PRO A 100 6.40 -5.69 13.08
C PRO A 100 5.51 -5.31 14.26
N HIS A 101 6.08 -5.18 15.46
CA HIS A 101 5.35 -4.82 16.67
C HIS A 101 4.84 -3.37 16.64
N LEU A 102 5.63 -2.42 16.13
CA LEU A 102 5.20 -1.03 15.95
C LEU A 102 4.20 -0.93 14.80
N ALA A 103 4.54 -1.54 13.66
CA ALA A 103 3.71 -1.46 12.46
C ALA A 103 2.30 -2.00 12.69
N LYS A 104 2.16 -3.12 13.42
CA LYS A 104 0.85 -3.72 13.72
C LYS A 104 -0.07 -2.80 14.53
N VAL A 105 0.49 -1.96 15.41
CA VAL A 105 -0.29 -1.02 16.21
C VAL A 105 -0.61 0.22 15.39
N LEU A 106 0.40 0.82 14.75
CA LEU A 106 0.27 2.10 14.06
C LEU A 106 -0.52 2.01 12.74
N GLU A 107 -0.71 0.81 12.19
CA GLU A 107 -1.51 0.57 10.99
C GLU A 107 -3.03 0.52 11.28
N ASP A 108 -3.43 0.53 12.56
CA ASP A 108 -4.85 0.60 12.92
C ASP A 108 -5.48 1.88 12.37
N LYS A 109 -6.43 1.73 11.45
CA LYS A 109 -7.12 2.86 10.81
C LYS A 109 -7.84 3.76 11.82
N ALA A 110 -8.21 3.25 13.00
CA ALA A 110 -8.77 4.06 14.08
C ALA A 110 -7.77 5.09 14.63
N LEU A 111 -6.46 4.87 14.47
CA LEU A 111 -5.40 5.77 14.93
C LEU A 111 -4.97 6.76 13.86
N THR A 112 -5.34 6.57 12.59
CA THR A 112 -4.83 7.40 11.47
C THR A 112 -5.09 8.89 11.70
N GLU A 113 -6.33 9.27 12.04
CA GLU A 113 -6.67 10.67 12.35
C GLU A 113 -5.87 11.22 13.54
N ILE A 114 -5.61 10.40 14.56
CA ILE A 114 -4.90 10.82 15.77
C ILE A 114 -3.41 11.04 15.45
N LEU A 115 -2.80 10.11 14.71
CA LEU A 115 -1.39 10.18 14.34
C LEU A 115 -1.07 11.36 13.42
N PHE A 116 -2.05 11.81 12.63
CA PHE A 116 -1.86 12.82 11.61
C PHE A 116 -2.72 14.07 11.79
N PHE A 117 -3.35 14.26 12.97
CA PHE A 117 -4.32 15.32 13.26
C PHE A 117 -3.85 16.74 12.90
N GLU A 118 -2.58 17.05 13.15
CA GLU A 118 -2.00 18.37 12.89
C GLU A 118 -1.19 18.44 11.59
N SER A 119 -1.22 17.39 10.78
CA SER A 119 -0.49 17.40 9.50
C SER A 119 -1.30 18.12 8.41
N SER A 120 -0.64 18.42 7.29
CA SER A 120 -1.29 18.92 6.08
C SER A 120 -2.22 17.89 5.42
N ILE A 121 -2.24 16.65 5.91
CA ILE A 121 -3.04 15.56 5.36
C ILE A 121 -4.50 15.68 5.78
N LYS A 122 -5.39 15.43 4.84
CA LYS A 122 -6.82 15.22 5.12
C LYS A 122 -7.12 13.73 5.00
N VAL A 123 -8.12 13.28 5.74
CA VAL A 123 -8.66 11.91 5.69
C VAL A 123 -10.17 11.98 5.46
N PRO A 124 -10.83 10.90 5.00
CA PRO A 124 -12.28 10.85 4.92
C PRO A 124 -12.90 11.12 6.28
N LYS A 125 -13.99 11.88 6.34
CA LYS A 125 -14.68 12.16 7.61
C LYS A 125 -15.09 10.85 8.27
N THR A 126 -14.63 10.62 9.50
CA THR A 126 -15.05 9.47 10.31
C THR A 126 -16.32 9.80 11.07
N PHE A 127 -17.36 8.98 10.86
CA PHE A 127 -18.62 9.10 11.59
C PHE A 127 -18.58 8.28 12.88
N VAL A 128 -18.02 7.08 12.82
CA VAL A 128 -17.98 6.13 13.93
C VAL A 128 -16.67 5.35 13.93
N VAL A 129 -16.14 5.12 15.12
CA VAL A 129 -15.10 4.12 15.37
C VAL A 129 -15.64 3.09 16.36
N ASN A 130 -15.57 1.82 16.01
CA ASN A 130 -15.70 0.70 16.94
C ASN A 130 -14.31 0.15 17.25
N SER A 131 -13.90 0.25 18.52
CA SER A 131 -12.65 -0.31 19.00
C SER A 131 -12.91 -1.15 20.24
N SER A 132 -12.72 -2.47 20.13
CA SER A 132 -12.94 -3.43 21.22
C SER A 132 -14.35 -3.34 21.82
N GLY A 133 -15.37 -3.10 20.98
CA GLY A 133 -16.76 -2.95 21.43
C GLY A 133 -17.11 -1.58 22.01
N VAL A 134 -16.12 -0.68 22.18
CA VAL A 134 -16.37 0.72 22.55
C VAL A 134 -16.64 1.52 21.28
N PHE A 135 -17.73 2.28 21.29
CA PHE A 135 -18.13 3.10 20.15
C PHE A 135 -17.82 4.57 20.41
N TYR A 136 -17.17 5.20 19.43
CA TYR A 136 -16.87 6.62 19.42
C TYR A 136 -17.63 7.29 18.27
N ASP A 137 -18.17 8.48 18.51
CA ASP A 137 -18.70 9.34 17.45
C ASP A 137 -17.58 10.08 16.69
N SER A 138 -17.97 10.92 15.73
CA SER A 138 -17.05 11.76 14.94
C SER A 138 -16.17 12.72 15.76
N LYS A 139 -16.54 13.02 17.02
CA LYS A 139 -15.77 13.86 17.94
C LYS A 139 -14.91 13.03 18.89
N ARG A 140 -14.80 11.72 18.67
CA ARG A 140 -14.14 10.75 19.56
C ARG A 140 -14.74 10.71 20.96
N ILE A 141 -16.04 11.01 21.10
CA ILE A 141 -16.77 10.87 22.36
C ILE A 141 -17.40 9.47 22.42
N VAL A 142 -17.26 8.79 23.55
CA VAL A 142 -17.86 7.47 23.75
C VAL A 142 -19.38 7.58 23.75
N LYS A 143 -20.03 6.74 22.96
CA LYS A 143 -21.49 6.63 22.86
C LYS A 143 -21.93 5.19 23.08
N ASN A 144 -23.17 5.02 23.52
CA ASN A 144 -23.78 3.69 23.52
C ASN A 144 -24.15 3.28 22.09
N ARG A 145 -24.35 1.98 21.85
CA ARG A 145 -24.62 1.45 20.52
C ARG A 145 -25.93 1.97 19.90
N LYS A 146 -26.97 2.18 20.71
CA LYS A 146 -28.28 2.67 20.22
C LYS A 146 -28.16 4.10 19.68
N ASP A 147 -27.46 4.98 20.40
CA ASP A 147 -27.22 6.35 19.97
C ASP A 147 -26.46 6.40 18.63
N ILE A 148 -25.48 5.50 18.46
CA ILE A 148 -24.73 5.38 17.21
C ILE A 148 -25.65 4.98 16.05
N ILE A 149 -26.45 3.93 16.22
CA ILE A 149 -27.38 3.46 15.19
C ILE A 149 -28.34 4.57 14.78
N GLU A 150 -28.91 5.27 15.76
CA GLU A 150 -29.83 6.37 15.50
C GLU A 150 -29.14 7.53 14.78
N SER A 151 -27.90 7.89 15.17
CA SER A 151 -27.12 8.93 14.50
C SER A 151 -26.78 8.62 13.04
N LEU A 152 -26.75 7.34 12.68
CA LEU A 152 -26.45 6.87 11.33
C LEU A 152 -27.69 6.56 10.50
N ARG A 153 -28.89 6.69 11.07
CA ARG A 153 -30.15 6.23 10.48
C ARG A 153 -30.39 6.74 9.05
N ASN A 154 -29.97 7.97 8.74
CA ASN A 154 -30.11 8.60 7.43
C ASN A 154 -28.78 9.20 6.93
N ILE A 155 -27.65 8.55 7.24
CA ILE A 155 -26.32 9.07 6.88
C ILE A 155 -26.05 9.01 5.37
N GLY A 156 -26.84 8.22 4.61
CA GLY A 156 -26.65 8.03 3.17
C GLY A 156 -25.41 7.20 2.86
N LYS A 157 -24.67 7.61 1.82
CA LYS A 157 -23.55 6.85 1.27
C LYS A 157 -22.31 6.90 2.16
N VAL A 158 -21.92 5.75 2.69
CA VAL A 158 -20.76 5.59 3.57
C VAL A 158 -19.95 4.35 3.22
N VAL A 159 -18.76 4.25 3.79
CA VAL A 159 -17.91 3.05 3.72
C VAL A 159 -17.63 2.55 5.12
N ILE A 160 -17.87 1.26 5.36
CA ILE A 160 -17.45 0.57 6.59
C ILE A 160 -16.20 -0.26 6.31
N LYS A 161 -15.19 -0.15 7.16
CA LYS A 161 -13.87 -0.80 6.98
C LYS A 161 -13.42 -1.43 8.28
N ALA A 162 -12.93 -2.67 8.26
CA ALA A 162 -12.17 -3.23 9.37
C ALA A 162 -10.88 -2.40 9.59
N THR A 163 -10.51 -2.15 10.85
CA THR A 163 -9.41 -1.20 11.11
C THR A 163 -8.02 -1.82 11.00
N ILE A 164 -7.91 -3.14 11.17
CA ILE A 164 -6.66 -3.91 11.09
C ILE A 164 -6.86 -5.10 10.14
N GLY A 165 -5.82 -5.44 9.37
CA GLY A 165 -5.72 -6.73 8.67
C GLY A 165 -6.63 -6.90 7.46
N SER A 166 -7.28 -5.83 7.00
CA SER A 166 -8.13 -5.79 5.81
C SER A 166 -7.30 -5.73 4.51
N ASN A 167 -6.46 -6.73 4.24
CA ASN A 167 -5.70 -6.74 2.99
C ASN A 167 -6.61 -7.05 1.80
N SER A 168 -6.38 -6.34 0.69
CA SER A 168 -7.04 -6.55 -0.61
C SER A 168 -8.54 -6.24 -0.64
N GLY A 169 -9.01 -5.25 0.13
CA GLY A 169 -10.42 -4.84 0.17
C GLY A 169 -11.34 -5.78 0.95
N ARG A 170 -10.82 -6.87 1.53
CA ARG A 170 -11.59 -7.74 2.43
C ARG A 170 -11.91 -6.99 3.72
N GLY A 171 -13.17 -6.95 4.10
CA GLY A 171 -13.62 -6.17 5.25
C GLY A 171 -13.87 -4.70 4.93
N VAL A 172 -14.09 -4.35 3.66
CA VAL A 172 -14.63 -3.07 3.22
C VAL A 172 -16.02 -3.31 2.62
N ALA A 173 -17.01 -2.49 2.98
CA ALA A 173 -18.31 -2.49 2.33
C ALA A 173 -18.77 -1.05 2.07
N MET A 174 -19.29 -0.82 0.87
CA MET A 174 -19.98 0.41 0.50
C MET A 174 -21.45 0.27 0.90
N LEU A 175 -22.00 1.27 1.56
CA LEU A 175 -23.37 1.26 2.08
C LEU A 175 -24.10 2.52 1.60
N ASP A 176 -25.42 2.45 1.53
CA ASP A 176 -26.31 3.60 1.35
C ASP A 176 -27.44 3.53 2.38
N ILE A 177 -27.27 4.20 3.52
CA ILE A 177 -28.13 4.03 4.69
C ILE A 177 -29.27 5.05 4.71
N VAL A 178 -30.49 4.54 4.62
CA VAL A 178 -31.74 5.31 4.75
C VAL A 178 -32.68 4.57 5.70
N ASN A 179 -33.24 5.30 6.67
CA ASN A 179 -34.08 4.74 7.74
C ASN A 179 -33.47 3.54 8.48
N GLY A 180 -32.14 3.51 8.65
CA GLY A 180 -31.40 2.45 9.34
C GLY A 180 -31.19 1.19 8.50
N VAL A 181 -31.53 1.22 7.21
CA VAL A 181 -31.39 0.10 6.27
C VAL A 181 -30.43 0.49 5.15
N ASP A 182 -29.53 -0.42 4.80
CA ASP A 182 -28.70 -0.29 3.61
C ASP A 182 -29.49 -0.63 2.34
N LEU A 183 -29.65 0.35 1.45
CA LEU A 183 -30.39 0.19 0.20
C LEU A 183 -29.71 -0.78 -0.78
N ILE A 184 -28.40 -1.05 -0.61
CA ILE A 184 -27.64 -1.95 -1.48
C ILE A 184 -27.92 -3.41 -1.12
N SER A 185 -27.80 -3.76 0.17
CA SER A 185 -27.95 -5.14 0.64
C SER A 185 -29.31 -5.48 1.24
N GLY A 186 -30.15 -4.48 1.53
CA GLY A 186 -31.44 -4.63 2.21
C GLY A 186 -31.33 -4.96 3.71
N LYS A 187 -30.13 -4.94 4.28
CA LYS A 187 -29.88 -5.29 5.69
C LYS A 187 -29.97 -4.08 6.59
N THR A 188 -30.35 -4.30 7.85
CA THR A 188 -30.30 -3.23 8.85
C THR A 188 -28.85 -2.90 9.20
N LEU A 189 -28.63 -1.68 9.67
CA LEU A 189 -27.32 -1.24 10.13
C LEU A 189 -26.80 -2.13 11.27
N GLU A 190 -27.65 -2.61 12.18
CA GLU A 190 -27.22 -3.54 13.23
C GLU A 190 -26.71 -4.87 12.66
N GLN A 191 -27.43 -5.45 11.70
CA GLN A 191 -27.03 -6.70 11.06
C GLN A 191 -25.68 -6.56 10.35
N ILE A 192 -25.43 -5.40 9.73
CA ILE A 192 -24.15 -5.09 9.09
C ILE A 192 -23.05 -4.97 10.15
N MET A 193 -23.27 -4.16 11.19
CA MET A 193 -22.32 -3.98 12.30
C MET A 193 -21.98 -5.30 13.01
N ASP A 194 -22.96 -6.18 13.22
CA ASP A 194 -22.76 -7.47 13.89
C ASP A 194 -21.99 -8.49 13.06
N LYS A 195 -21.94 -8.31 11.73
CA LYS A 195 -21.11 -9.12 10.84
C LYS A 195 -19.62 -8.80 11.02
N PHE A 196 -19.27 -7.59 11.43
CA PHE A 196 -17.89 -7.21 11.72
C PHE A 196 -17.51 -7.76 13.11
N LYS A 197 -16.81 -8.91 13.13
CA LYS A 197 -16.28 -9.54 14.34
C LYS A 197 -14.96 -8.93 14.84
N THR A 198 -14.62 -7.75 14.33
CA THR A 198 -13.36 -7.04 14.53
C THR A 198 -13.64 -5.56 14.70
N ASN A 199 -12.64 -4.79 15.15
CA ASN A 199 -12.70 -3.33 15.12
C ASN A 199 -13.03 -2.82 13.70
N TYR A 200 -13.83 -1.77 13.60
CA TYR A 200 -14.16 -1.13 12.32
C TYR A 200 -14.35 0.38 12.46
N ILE A 201 -14.26 1.08 11.32
CA ILE A 201 -14.62 2.48 11.17
C ILE A 201 -15.71 2.64 10.11
N ILE A 202 -16.57 3.63 10.28
CA ILE A 202 -17.53 4.08 9.28
C ILE A 202 -17.13 5.50 8.86
N GLN A 203 -16.84 5.67 7.57
CA GLN A 203 -16.34 6.91 7.00
C GLN A 203 -17.18 7.38 5.82
N GLU A 204 -17.02 8.64 5.48
CA GLU A 204 -17.49 9.23 4.23
C GLU A 204 -17.06 8.40 3.01
N ARG A 205 -18.01 8.20 2.09
CA ARG A 205 -17.72 7.64 0.77
C ARG A 205 -17.23 8.75 -0.16
N MET A 206 -15.93 8.75 -0.40
CA MET A 206 -15.27 9.78 -1.22
C MET A 206 -15.61 9.69 -2.71
N LYS A 207 -15.60 10.83 -3.39
CA LYS A 207 -15.63 10.94 -4.85
C LYS A 207 -14.32 11.51 -5.37
N ALA A 208 -13.76 10.87 -6.40
CA ALA A 208 -12.52 11.28 -7.01
C ALA A 208 -12.68 12.54 -7.87
N HIS A 209 -11.60 13.32 -7.95
CA HIS A 209 -11.45 14.45 -8.85
C HIS A 209 -11.76 14.04 -10.30
N PRO A 210 -12.36 14.91 -11.14
CA PRO A 210 -12.79 14.55 -12.50
C PRO A 210 -11.70 13.90 -13.37
N LYS A 211 -10.44 14.38 -13.28
CA LYS A 211 -9.29 13.76 -13.98
C LYS A 211 -8.99 12.32 -13.55
N TYR A 212 -9.32 11.92 -12.33
CA TYR A 212 -9.14 10.55 -11.86
C TYR A 212 -10.37 9.74 -12.27
N ALA A 213 -11.57 10.27 -12.07
CA ALA A 213 -12.82 9.62 -12.43
C ALA A 213 -12.96 9.38 -13.95
N SER A 214 -12.37 10.23 -14.80
CA SER A 214 -12.39 10.01 -16.25
C SER A 214 -11.62 8.76 -16.67
N LEU A 215 -10.58 8.36 -15.93
CA LEU A 215 -9.91 7.08 -16.16
C LEU A 215 -10.87 5.92 -15.83
N TYR A 216 -11.54 6.01 -14.68
CA TYR A 216 -12.56 5.06 -14.25
C TYR A 216 -13.41 5.65 -13.13
N ASP A 217 -14.72 5.77 -13.32
CA ASP A 217 -15.61 6.57 -12.47
C ASP A 217 -16.21 5.80 -11.28
N LYS A 218 -16.12 4.47 -11.28
CA LYS A 218 -16.68 3.62 -10.21
C LYS A 218 -15.74 3.41 -9.03
N SER A 219 -14.46 3.77 -9.14
CA SER A 219 -13.51 3.72 -8.02
C SER A 219 -12.76 5.02 -7.82
N ILE A 220 -12.13 5.17 -6.67
CA ILE A 220 -11.39 6.38 -6.29
C ILE A 220 -10.03 6.55 -7.00
N ASN A 221 -9.53 5.49 -7.64
CA ASN A 221 -8.28 5.46 -8.41
C ASN A 221 -7.08 6.02 -7.64
N THR A 222 -6.57 5.22 -6.71
CA THR A 222 -5.60 5.61 -5.69
C THR A 222 -4.18 5.76 -6.26
N ILE A 223 -3.49 6.83 -5.88
CA ILE A 223 -2.03 6.98 -6.02
C ILE A 223 -1.34 6.34 -4.81
N ARG A 224 -0.45 5.39 -5.08
CA ARG A 224 0.47 4.82 -4.10
C ARG A 224 1.77 5.61 -4.13
N VAL A 225 2.08 6.27 -3.01
CA VAL A 225 3.41 6.84 -2.73
C VAL A 225 4.07 5.99 -1.67
N ILE A 226 5.28 5.49 -1.91
CA ILE A 226 6.04 4.76 -0.89
C ILE A 226 7.22 5.63 -0.46
N THR A 227 7.24 6.06 0.80
CA THR A 227 8.30 6.91 1.34
C THR A 227 9.24 6.09 2.22
N TYR A 228 10.53 6.43 2.23
CA TYR A 228 11.52 5.78 3.10
C TYR A 228 12.51 6.79 3.70
N ILE A 229 12.99 6.51 4.91
CA ILE A 229 13.96 7.33 5.63
C ILE A 229 15.35 6.74 5.48
N LEU A 230 16.28 7.52 4.96
CA LEU A 230 17.69 7.17 4.86
C LEU A 230 18.53 8.37 5.31
N ASP A 231 19.39 8.16 6.31
CA ASP A 231 20.26 9.19 6.90
C ASP A 231 19.52 10.48 7.30
N GLY A 232 18.33 10.34 7.88
CA GLY A 232 17.49 11.47 8.31
C GLY A 232 16.73 12.17 7.18
N VAL A 233 16.90 11.73 5.92
CA VAL A 233 16.20 12.30 4.76
C VAL A 233 15.07 11.39 4.31
N ILE A 234 13.90 11.98 4.02
CA ILE A 234 12.71 11.27 3.54
C ILE A 234 12.67 11.29 2.01
N TYR A 235 12.80 10.11 1.42
CA TYR A 235 12.73 9.87 -0.03
C TYR A 235 11.39 9.24 -0.40
N ASN A 236 11.05 9.24 -1.68
CA ASN A 236 9.97 8.41 -2.22
C ASN A 236 10.53 7.44 -3.28
N ALA A 237 9.95 6.26 -3.36
CA ALA A 237 10.15 5.31 -4.45
C ALA A 237 9.43 5.79 -5.73
N PRO A 238 9.64 5.13 -6.89
CA PRO A 238 8.85 5.38 -8.09
C PRO A 238 7.34 5.32 -7.81
N LEU A 239 6.59 6.20 -8.46
CA LEU A 239 5.15 6.33 -8.20
C LEU A 239 4.36 5.28 -8.97
N SER A 240 3.20 4.93 -8.43
CA SER A 240 2.26 4.03 -9.10
C SER A 240 0.83 4.42 -8.76
N MET A 241 -0.07 4.21 -9.72
CA MET A 241 -1.50 4.45 -9.57
C MET A 241 -2.23 3.14 -9.78
N ARG A 242 -3.22 2.87 -8.92
CA ARG A 242 -4.19 1.79 -9.06
C ARG A 242 -5.45 2.35 -9.68
N ILE A 243 -6.00 1.64 -10.65
CA ILE A 243 -7.21 2.03 -11.37
C ILE A 243 -8.17 0.84 -11.36
N GLY A 244 -9.42 1.05 -10.96
CA GLY A 244 -10.46 0.02 -11.02
C GLY A 244 -10.83 -0.31 -12.47
N ARG A 245 -11.53 -1.42 -12.68
CA ARG A 245 -12.09 -1.79 -13.99
C ARG A 245 -13.26 -2.77 -13.84
N SER A 246 -13.96 -3.00 -14.94
CA SER A 246 -14.97 -4.08 -15.06
C SER A 246 -16.10 -3.98 -14.03
N GLY A 247 -16.54 -2.77 -13.72
CA GLY A 247 -17.66 -2.51 -12.81
C GLY A 247 -17.33 -2.56 -11.32
N ASN A 248 -16.11 -2.92 -10.93
CA ASN A 248 -15.67 -2.94 -9.53
C ASN A 248 -15.62 -1.54 -8.92
N GLU A 249 -16.00 -1.42 -7.64
CA GLU A 249 -15.93 -0.15 -6.88
C GLU A 249 -14.59 0.05 -6.15
N VAL A 250 -13.67 -0.90 -6.30
CA VAL A 250 -12.32 -0.87 -5.71
C VAL A 250 -11.28 -0.92 -6.82
N ASP A 251 -10.14 -0.24 -6.61
CA ASP A 251 -9.04 -0.16 -7.58
C ASP A 251 -7.93 -1.21 -7.35
N ASN A 252 -8.09 -2.04 -6.31
CA ASN A 252 -7.10 -3.03 -5.94
C ASN A 252 -6.86 -4.03 -7.07
N ILE A 253 -5.58 -4.29 -7.35
CA ILE A 253 -5.19 -5.21 -8.42
C ILE A 253 -5.68 -6.64 -8.18
N HIS A 254 -5.74 -7.08 -6.91
CA HIS A 254 -6.28 -8.38 -6.51
C HIS A 254 -7.80 -8.51 -6.69
N ALA A 255 -8.50 -7.37 -6.81
CA ALA A 255 -9.92 -7.30 -7.13
C ALA A 255 -10.16 -7.12 -8.65
N GLY A 256 -9.10 -7.30 -9.46
CA GLY A 256 -9.17 -7.18 -10.92
C GLY A 256 -8.77 -5.81 -11.46
N GLY A 257 -8.34 -4.86 -10.63
CA GLY A 257 -7.81 -3.56 -11.07
C GLY A 257 -6.52 -3.66 -11.88
N ILE A 258 -6.07 -2.51 -12.39
CA ILE A 258 -4.80 -2.36 -13.13
C ILE A 258 -3.89 -1.36 -12.41
N VAL A 259 -2.58 -1.50 -12.63
CA VAL A 259 -1.55 -0.62 -12.05
C VAL A 259 -0.73 0.01 -13.16
N ILE A 260 -0.45 1.30 -13.03
CA ILE A 260 0.36 2.07 -13.97
C ILE A 260 1.40 2.91 -13.23
N GLY A 261 2.61 2.98 -13.80
CA GLY A 261 3.68 3.87 -13.33
C GLY A 261 3.53 5.27 -13.93
N PHE A 262 4.10 6.26 -13.25
CA PHE A 262 4.10 7.64 -13.74
C PHE A 262 5.25 8.43 -13.10
N ASN A 263 5.65 9.53 -13.75
CA ASN A 263 6.76 10.36 -13.27
C ASN A 263 6.31 11.44 -12.26
N ASP A 264 7.28 12.14 -11.66
CA ASP A 264 7.02 13.22 -10.68
C ASP A 264 6.26 14.43 -11.26
N LYS A 265 6.09 14.52 -12.59
CA LYS A 265 5.26 15.53 -13.26
C LYS A 265 3.81 15.06 -13.42
N GLY A 266 3.48 13.84 -13.01
CA GLY A 266 2.16 13.23 -13.12
C GLY A 266 1.84 12.62 -14.48
N ILE A 267 2.81 12.49 -15.38
CA ILE A 267 2.59 11.93 -16.71
C ILE A 267 2.62 10.39 -16.60
N LEU A 268 1.52 9.74 -16.96
CA LEU A 268 1.41 8.29 -16.98
C LEU A 268 2.36 7.64 -18.00
N ASN A 269 2.84 6.45 -17.66
CA ASN A 269 3.56 5.59 -18.60
C ASN A 269 2.61 5.10 -19.72
N LYS A 270 3.17 4.44 -20.74
CA LYS A 270 2.40 4.01 -21.91
C LYS A 270 1.46 2.84 -21.64
N GLU A 271 1.79 2.00 -20.65
CA GLU A 271 1.12 0.73 -20.41
C GLU A 271 0.80 0.55 -18.92
N ALA A 272 -0.43 0.11 -18.64
CA ALA A 272 -0.86 -0.40 -17.35
C ALA A 272 -0.87 -1.93 -17.37
N TYR A 273 -0.85 -2.55 -16.19
CA TYR A 273 -0.75 -3.99 -16.02
C TYR A 273 -1.77 -4.52 -15.01
N SER A 274 -2.41 -5.64 -15.32
CA SER A 274 -3.18 -6.42 -14.33
C SER A 274 -2.26 -7.33 -13.50
N GLU A 275 -2.80 -7.97 -12.45
CA GLU A 275 -2.06 -8.97 -11.67
C GLU A 275 -1.57 -10.13 -12.56
N MET A 276 -2.35 -10.46 -13.60
CA MET A 276 -2.07 -11.53 -14.57
C MET A 276 -1.20 -11.08 -15.76
N GLN A 277 -0.63 -9.87 -15.72
CA GLN A 277 0.21 -9.27 -16.78
C GLN A 277 -0.49 -8.94 -18.08
N GLU A 278 -1.81 -8.84 -18.10
CA GLU A 278 -2.47 -8.23 -19.24
C GLU A 278 -1.96 -6.79 -19.36
N ARG A 279 -1.58 -6.40 -20.58
CA ARG A 279 -1.03 -5.07 -20.87
C ARG A 279 -2.10 -4.21 -21.51
N PHE A 280 -2.20 -2.97 -21.06
CA PHE A 280 -3.22 -2.04 -21.50
C PHE A 280 -2.58 -0.73 -21.91
N ARG A 281 -2.74 -0.29 -23.16
CA ARG A 281 -2.33 1.05 -23.63
C ARG A 281 -3.37 2.14 -23.38
N GLN A 282 -4.60 1.69 -23.13
CA GLN A 282 -5.73 2.51 -22.75
C GLN A 282 -6.53 1.77 -21.68
N HIS A 283 -7.30 2.51 -20.90
CA HIS A 283 -8.19 1.90 -19.93
C HIS A 283 -9.25 1.02 -20.64
N PRO A 284 -9.48 -0.23 -20.20
CA PRO A 284 -10.38 -1.15 -20.89
C PRO A 284 -11.84 -0.67 -20.91
N ASP A 285 -12.32 -0.02 -19.85
CA ASP A 285 -13.70 0.50 -19.79
C ASP A 285 -13.86 1.90 -20.41
N SER A 286 -13.11 2.91 -19.94
CA SER A 286 -13.25 4.30 -20.43
C SER A 286 -12.60 4.57 -21.79
N GLY A 287 -11.72 3.70 -22.28
CA GLY A 287 -10.99 3.90 -23.54
C GLY A 287 -9.91 4.99 -23.52
N ILE A 288 -9.67 5.65 -22.37
CA ILE A 288 -8.65 6.70 -22.26
C ILE A 288 -7.25 6.11 -22.47
N LYS A 289 -6.51 6.66 -23.43
CA LYS A 289 -5.09 6.35 -23.64
C LYS A 289 -4.25 6.85 -22.47
N PHE A 290 -3.35 6.01 -22.00
CA PHE A 290 -2.47 6.36 -20.87
C PHE A 290 -1.30 7.25 -21.29
N GLU A 291 -0.73 7.01 -22.48
CA GLU A 291 0.41 7.80 -22.96
C GLU A 291 0.05 9.30 -23.05
N GLY A 292 0.80 10.12 -22.30
CA GLY A 292 0.58 11.56 -22.23
C GLY A 292 -0.54 12.02 -21.29
N TYR A 293 -1.25 11.09 -20.64
CA TYR A 293 -2.26 11.45 -19.65
C TYR A 293 -1.60 12.04 -18.40
N VAL A 294 -2.09 13.19 -17.94
CA VAL A 294 -1.53 13.91 -16.79
C VAL A 294 -2.45 13.84 -15.58
N ILE A 295 -1.94 13.26 -14.51
CA ILE A 295 -2.56 13.23 -13.19
C ILE A 295 -2.20 14.52 -12.43
N PRO A 296 -3.19 15.32 -11.99
CA PRO A 296 -2.90 16.58 -11.30
C PRO A 296 -2.41 16.35 -9.86
N TYR A 297 -1.87 17.40 -9.22
CA TYR A 297 -1.48 17.45 -7.79
C TYR A 297 -0.39 16.46 -7.34
N VAL A 298 0.29 15.76 -8.25
CA VAL A 298 1.31 14.75 -7.90
C VAL A 298 2.44 15.30 -7.03
N LYS A 299 2.93 16.50 -7.32
CA LYS A 299 4.00 17.13 -6.50
C LYS A 299 3.54 17.38 -5.07
N ASP A 300 2.32 17.87 -4.90
CA ASP A 300 1.74 18.16 -3.59
C ASP A 300 1.48 16.87 -2.81
N ILE A 301 1.02 15.81 -3.49
CA ILE A 301 0.86 14.48 -2.88
C ILE A 301 2.21 13.95 -2.36
N ILE A 302 3.29 14.06 -3.13
CA ILE A 302 4.63 13.64 -2.68
C ILE A 302 5.07 14.47 -1.46
N LYS A 303 4.82 15.78 -1.48
CA LYS A 303 5.14 16.69 -0.36
C LYS A 303 4.38 16.27 0.91
N VAL A 304 3.06 16.11 0.83
CA VAL A 304 2.20 15.70 1.94
C VAL A 304 2.61 14.32 2.48
N ALA A 305 2.95 13.38 1.61
CA ALA A 305 3.44 12.06 2.02
C ALA A 305 4.73 12.13 2.85
N LYS A 306 5.69 12.97 2.43
CA LYS A 306 6.96 13.15 3.14
C LYS A 306 6.77 13.89 4.47
N GLU A 307 5.97 14.95 4.49
CA GLU A 307 5.62 15.68 5.72
C GLU A 307 4.94 14.75 6.72
N SER A 308 3.99 13.92 6.26
CA SER A 308 3.28 12.96 7.11
C SER A 308 4.21 11.86 7.63
N HIS A 309 5.14 11.37 6.81
CA HIS A 309 6.14 10.38 7.25
C HIS A 309 6.99 10.88 8.43
N SER A 310 7.28 12.18 8.48
CA SER A 310 8.07 12.77 9.58
C SER A 310 7.41 12.64 10.96
N ARG A 311 6.09 12.39 11.04
CA ARG A 311 5.34 12.23 12.30
C ARG A 311 5.60 10.89 13.00
N ILE A 312 5.94 9.85 12.23
CA ILE A 312 6.21 8.50 12.77
C ILE A 312 7.54 7.93 12.24
N PRO A 313 8.68 8.60 12.51
CA PRO A 313 9.98 8.23 11.96
C PRO A 313 10.50 6.89 12.49
N HIS A 314 9.85 6.33 13.52
CA HIS A 314 10.07 4.97 14.02
C HIS A 314 9.81 3.90 12.94
N ILE A 315 8.89 4.20 12.01
CA ILE A 315 8.67 3.41 10.81
C ILE A 315 9.44 4.08 9.67
N LYS A 316 10.56 3.50 9.26
CA LYS A 316 11.43 4.03 8.21
C LYS A 316 10.89 3.84 6.81
N MET A 317 9.78 3.13 6.61
CA MET A 317 9.16 3.04 5.29
C MET A 317 7.65 2.83 5.36
N ILE A 318 6.91 3.63 4.56
CA ILE A 318 5.46 3.70 4.60
C ILE A 318 4.89 3.76 3.19
N SER A 319 3.84 2.98 2.94
CA SER A 319 3.04 3.02 1.72
C SER A 319 1.79 3.83 1.98
N TRP A 320 1.68 4.97 1.33
CA TRP A 320 0.56 5.89 1.44
C TRP A 320 -0.35 5.75 0.23
N ASP A 321 -1.64 5.68 0.51
CA ASP A 321 -2.68 5.60 -0.49
C ASP A 321 -3.49 6.87 -0.51
N PHE A 322 -3.28 7.66 -1.55
CA PHE A 322 -3.90 8.96 -1.73
C PHE A 322 -4.93 8.95 -2.85
N MET A 323 -5.93 9.80 -2.71
CA MET A 323 -6.74 10.27 -3.81
C MET A 323 -6.83 11.80 -3.78
N VAL A 324 -7.31 12.39 -4.87
CA VAL A 324 -7.72 13.80 -4.89
C VAL A 324 -9.23 13.84 -5.06
N ASN A 325 -9.94 14.58 -4.20
CA ASN A 325 -11.41 14.64 -4.27
C ASN A 325 -11.92 15.66 -5.30
N GLU A 326 -13.24 15.70 -5.51
CA GLU A 326 -13.89 16.64 -6.44
C GLU A 326 -13.61 18.12 -6.10
N SER A 327 -13.29 18.43 -4.83
CA SER A 327 -12.88 19.75 -4.35
C SER A 327 -11.37 20.03 -4.47
N SER A 328 -10.61 19.17 -5.18
CA SER A 328 -9.16 19.29 -5.34
C SER A 328 -8.34 19.18 -4.05
N GLU A 329 -8.85 18.47 -3.05
CA GLU A 329 -8.15 18.20 -1.79
C GLU A 329 -7.47 16.84 -1.84
N ILE A 330 -6.25 16.75 -1.28
CA ILE A 330 -5.50 15.50 -1.16
C ILE A 330 -6.00 14.75 0.08
N ILE A 331 -6.54 13.56 -0.15
CA ILE A 331 -7.15 12.73 0.89
C ILE A 331 -6.36 11.43 1.03
N LEU A 332 -5.91 11.14 2.24
CA LEU A 332 -5.29 9.87 2.63
C LEU A 332 -6.38 8.83 2.90
N ILE A 333 -6.35 7.76 2.11
CA ILE A 333 -7.29 6.65 2.18
C ILE A 333 -6.78 5.53 3.07
N GLU A 334 -5.50 5.22 2.98
CA GLU A 334 -4.88 4.12 3.72
C GLU A 334 -3.39 4.36 3.95
N VAL A 335 -2.90 3.92 5.11
CA VAL A 335 -1.48 3.86 5.46
C VAL A 335 -1.14 2.38 5.62
N ASN A 336 -0.20 1.88 4.84
CA ASN A 336 0.30 0.52 4.95
C ASN A 336 1.73 0.55 5.49
N LEU A 337 1.94 -0.10 6.64
CA LEU A 337 3.22 -0.12 7.33
C LEU A 337 3.95 -1.44 7.09
N ARG A 338 3.27 -2.50 6.61
CA ARG A 338 3.89 -3.78 6.24
C ARG A 338 3.53 -4.21 4.83
N SER A 339 4.26 -5.18 4.29
CA SER A 339 3.99 -5.77 2.97
C SER A 339 3.94 -4.72 1.86
N GLN A 340 4.97 -3.86 1.82
CA GLN A 340 5.03 -2.67 0.96
C GLN A 340 4.90 -2.97 -0.54
N SER A 341 5.11 -4.23 -0.94
CA SER A 341 4.95 -4.71 -2.31
C SER A 341 5.87 -3.96 -3.29
N ILE A 342 7.17 -3.89 -2.95
CA ILE A 342 8.15 -3.05 -3.67
C ILE A 342 8.37 -3.48 -5.13
N TRP A 343 7.95 -4.69 -5.47
CA TRP A 343 7.94 -5.21 -6.82
C TRP A 343 7.10 -4.39 -7.79
N PHE A 344 5.93 -3.86 -7.37
CA PHE A 344 5.01 -3.15 -8.27
C PHE A 344 5.63 -1.89 -8.89
N PRO A 345 6.12 -0.91 -8.10
CA PRO A 345 6.73 0.29 -8.65
C PRO A 345 7.90 0.00 -9.59
N GLN A 346 8.69 -1.04 -9.31
CA GLN A 346 9.82 -1.43 -10.16
C GLN A 346 9.35 -1.98 -11.50
N MET A 347 8.30 -2.81 -11.49
CA MET A 347 7.74 -3.45 -12.68
C MET A 347 7.08 -2.44 -13.63
N VAL A 348 6.30 -1.50 -13.10
CA VAL A 348 5.52 -0.58 -13.93
C VAL A 348 6.31 0.66 -14.39
N ASN A 349 7.44 0.95 -13.73
CA ASN A 349 8.34 2.04 -14.14
C ASN A 349 9.61 1.57 -14.84
N GLY A 350 10.03 0.30 -14.67
CA GLY A 350 11.30 -0.17 -15.23
C GLY A 350 12.54 0.32 -14.46
N GLU A 351 12.36 0.75 -13.22
CA GLU A 351 13.38 1.41 -12.41
C GLU A 351 13.63 0.69 -11.08
N SER A 352 14.80 0.93 -10.48
CA SER A 352 15.11 0.39 -9.15
C SER A 352 14.30 1.10 -8.07
N PHE A 353 13.77 0.35 -7.10
CA PHE A 353 12.91 0.88 -6.05
C PHE A 353 13.54 2.03 -5.25
N PHE A 354 14.84 1.93 -4.96
CA PHE A 354 15.58 2.96 -4.20
C PHE A 354 16.38 3.90 -5.10
N GLY A 355 16.33 3.74 -6.42
CA GLY A 355 17.06 4.56 -7.39
C GLY A 355 18.54 4.70 -7.03
N LYS A 356 19.01 5.95 -6.88
CA LYS A 356 20.40 6.27 -6.50
C LYS A 356 20.81 5.75 -5.11
N ASN A 357 19.85 5.46 -4.24
CA ASN A 357 20.09 5.02 -2.86
C ASN A 357 20.24 3.49 -2.76
N THR A 358 20.05 2.73 -3.85
CA THR A 358 20.05 1.26 -3.81
C THR A 358 21.31 0.66 -3.22
N GLU A 359 22.50 1.13 -3.61
CA GLU A 359 23.76 0.61 -3.06
C GLU A 359 23.84 0.82 -1.55
N LYS A 360 23.48 2.01 -1.05
CA LYS A 360 23.49 2.31 0.38
C LYS A 360 22.49 1.49 1.17
N ILE A 361 21.31 1.22 0.61
CA ILE A 361 20.33 0.32 1.23
C ILE A 361 20.89 -1.11 1.31
N ILE A 362 21.60 -1.59 0.28
CA ILE A 362 22.26 -2.89 0.30
C ILE A 362 23.33 -2.95 1.40
N GLU A 363 24.12 -1.88 1.60
CA GLU A 363 25.11 -1.81 2.69
C GLU A 363 24.48 -1.90 4.09
N ILE A 364 23.31 -1.31 4.29
CA ILE A 364 22.61 -1.35 5.58
C ILE A 364 22.23 -2.78 5.96
N ILE A 365 21.80 -3.58 4.98
CA ILE A 365 21.38 -4.97 5.21
C ILE A 365 22.53 -5.99 5.12
N SER A 366 23.72 -5.59 4.69
CA SER A 366 24.91 -6.45 4.68
C SER A 366 25.68 -6.40 6.00
N LYS A 367 25.58 -5.29 6.75
CA LYS A 367 26.22 -5.09 8.06
C LYS A 367 25.47 -5.75 9.24
N LYS A 368 24.38 -6.48 8.96
CA LYS A 368 23.52 -7.16 9.95
C LYS A 368 23.21 -8.58 9.50
#